data_AF-A0A4R3JAB4-F1
#
_entry.id   AF-A0A4R3JAB4-F1
#
_cell.length_a   1.000
_cell.length_b   1.000
_cell.length_c   1.000
_cell.angle_alpha   90.00
_cell.angle_beta   90.00
_cell.angle_gamma   90.00
#
_symmetry.space_group_name_H-M   'P 1'
#
loop_
_entity.id
_entity.type
_entity.pdbx_description
1 polymer ?
#
loop_
_entity_poly.entity_id
_entity_poly.type
_entity_poly.pdbx_seq_one_letter_code
_entity_poly.pdbx_strand_id
1 'polypeptide(L)'
;MTRLTILMTSAAFALSGCLLALPPKGVSAEQIAAYDEAVASIGCDMIGESDYLPVELQTGLTREQVIQVTEYKLAREEAVTLPEGGVRLTTGVCAV
;
A
#
# COMPACT_ATOMS: atom_id res chain seq x y z
N MET A 1 10.97 9.74 -54.03
CA MET A 1 11.88 10.13 -52.92
C MET A 1 11.00 10.33 -51.68
N THR A 2 10.58 9.25 -51.02
CA THR A 2 11.06 8.83 -49.68
C THR A 2 11.11 10.01 -48.70
N ARG A 3 10.22 10.07 -47.71
CA ARG A 3 10.42 9.40 -46.42
C ARG A 3 9.09 9.03 -45.75
N LEU A 4 8.86 7.72 -45.68
CA LEU A 4 7.93 7.05 -44.78
C LEU A 4 8.52 7.19 -43.36
N THR A 5 7.93 8.05 -42.53
CA THR A 5 8.36 8.21 -41.13
C THR A 5 7.28 7.63 -40.23
N ILE A 6 7.51 6.36 -39.91
CA ILE A 6 6.93 5.47 -38.90
C ILE A 6 5.98 6.16 -37.89
N LEU A 7 4.70 5.79 -37.97
CA LEU A 7 3.75 5.90 -36.86
C LEU A 7 4.30 5.09 -35.67
N MET A 8 4.79 5.76 -34.63
CA MET A 8 4.99 5.15 -33.31
C MET A 8 3.66 5.23 -32.55
N THR A 9 2.82 4.23 -32.79
CA THR A 9 1.62 3.93 -32.02
C THR A 9 2.05 3.54 -30.60
N SER A 10 2.15 4.53 -29.72
CA SER A 10 2.37 4.31 -28.28
C SER A 10 1.06 3.80 -27.68
N ALA A 11 0.86 2.49 -27.82
CA ALA A 11 -0.28 1.79 -27.26
C ALA A 11 -0.14 1.68 -25.73
N ALA A 12 -1.09 2.31 -25.04
CA ALA A 12 -1.76 1.84 -23.83
C ALA A 12 -0.89 1.32 -22.66
N PHE A 13 -0.58 2.21 -21.71
CA PHE A 13 -0.25 1.84 -20.33
C PHE A 13 -0.98 2.75 -19.30
N ALA A 14 -2.27 3.02 -19.53
CA ALA A 14 -3.07 3.89 -18.64
C ALA A 14 -4.28 3.19 -18.01
N LEU A 15 -4.12 1.95 -17.51
CA LEU A 15 -5.22 1.16 -16.93
C LEU A 15 -5.03 0.68 -15.48
N SER A 16 -4.00 1.11 -14.74
CA SER A 16 -3.82 0.64 -13.34
C SER A 16 -4.43 1.52 -12.24
N GLY A 17 -5.07 2.65 -12.56
CA GLY A 17 -5.55 3.58 -11.52
C GLY A 17 -6.80 3.15 -10.74
N CYS A 18 -7.60 2.19 -11.25
CA CYS A 18 -8.93 1.89 -10.67
C CYS A 18 -8.96 0.65 -9.76
N LEU A 19 -7.91 -0.18 -9.74
CA LEU A 19 -7.85 -1.40 -8.93
C LEU A 19 -7.22 -1.18 -7.55
N LEU A 20 -6.46 -0.10 -7.37
CA LEU A 20 -5.75 0.22 -6.12
C LEU A 20 -6.69 0.71 -5.00
N ALA A 21 -7.94 1.05 -5.31
CA ALA A 21 -8.93 1.51 -4.34
C ALA A 21 -9.83 0.37 -3.80
N LEU A 22 -9.63 -0.87 -4.25
CA LEU A 22 -10.33 -2.04 -3.73
C LEU A 22 -9.50 -2.71 -2.62
N PRO A 23 -10.13 -3.20 -1.55
CA PRO A 23 -9.40 -3.93 -0.52
C PRO A 23 -8.69 -5.15 -1.12
N PRO A 24 -7.49 -5.51 -0.62
CA PRO A 24 -6.73 -6.64 -1.12
C PRO A 24 -7.52 -7.95 -1.09
N LYS A 25 -7.23 -8.85 -2.04
CA LYS A 25 -7.92 -10.14 -2.12
C LYS A 25 -7.63 -10.98 -0.88
N GLY A 26 -8.69 -11.55 -0.31
CA GLY A 26 -8.58 -12.40 0.87
C GLY A 26 -8.23 -11.66 2.16
N VAL A 27 -8.35 -10.34 2.18
CA VAL A 27 -8.23 -9.50 3.38
C VAL A 27 -9.62 -8.96 3.73
N SER A 28 -10.09 -9.23 4.95
CA SER A 28 -11.38 -8.73 5.41
C SER A 28 -11.30 -7.27 5.89
N ALA A 29 -12.45 -6.60 6.01
CA ALA A 29 -12.51 -5.25 6.54
C ALA A 29 -12.03 -5.20 8.00
N GLU A 30 -12.32 -6.24 8.79
CA GLU A 30 -11.84 -6.39 10.17
C GLU A 30 -10.32 -6.50 10.22
N GLN A 31 -9.70 -7.21 9.28
CA GLN A 31 -8.24 -7.31 9.21
C GLN A 31 -7.58 -5.99 8.79
N ILE A 32 -8.24 -5.20 7.92
CA ILE A 32 -7.77 -3.85 7.58
C ILE A 32 -7.84 -2.94 8.82
N ALA A 33 -8.91 -3.02 9.61
CA ALA A 33 -9.01 -2.26 10.85
C ALA A 33 -7.97 -2.73 11.88
N ALA A 34 -7.77 -4.03 12.03
CA ALA A 34 -6.75 -4.60 12.91
C ALA A 34 -5.32 -4.22 12.46
N TYR A 35 -5.10 -4.04 11.16
CA TYR A 35 -3.83 -3.55 10.62
C TYR A 35 -3.54 -2.13 11.11
N ASP A 36 -4.53 -1.22 11.08
CA ASP A 36 -4.34 0.16 11.56
C ASP A 36 -3.95 0.17 13.04
N GLU A 37 -4.62 -0.65 13.87
CA GLU A 37 -4.30 -0.79 15.30
C GLU A 37 -2.93 -1.44 15.54
N ALA A 38 -2.56 -2.44 14.74
CA ALA A 38 -1.28 -3.12 14.85
C ALA A 38 -0.10 -2.22 14.46
N VAL A 39 -0.29 -1.34 13.47
CA VAL A 39 0.72 -0.33 13.10
C VAL A 39 0.79 0.77 14.16
N ALA A 40 -0.35 1.18 14.72
CA ALA A 40 -0.36 2.12 15.85
C ALA A 40 0.37 1.55 17.08
N SER A 41 0.26 0.25 17.37
CA SER A 41 0.90 -0.39 18.53
C SER A 41 2.43 -0.41 18.46
N ILE A 42 3.00 -0.25 17.26
CA ILE A 42 4.45 -0.18 17.03
C ILE A 42 4.96 1.25 16.78
N GLY A 43 4.10 2.26 16.86
CA GLY A 43 4.49 3.67 16.71
C GLY A 43 4.20 4.30 15.35
N CYS A 44 3.24 3.76 14.59
CA CYS A 44 2.70 4.32 13.35
C CYS A 44 3.56 4.22 12.09
N ASP A 45 4.82 3.81 12.23
CA ASP A 45 5.77 3.66 11.13
C ASP A 45 6.06 2.18 10.85
N MET A 46 6.09 1.81 9.58
CA MET A 46 6.65 0.54 9.12
C MET A 46 7.81 0.81 8.16
N ILE A 47 9.03 0.68 8.66
CA ILE A 47 10.26 1.01 7.93
C ILE A 47 10.99 -0.26 7.51
N GLY A 48 11.14 -1.20 8.44
CA GLY A 48 11.95 -2.41 8.25
C GLY A 48 11.26 -3.68 8.69
N GLU A 49 11.91 -4.83 8.45
CA GLU A 49 11.35 -6.16 8.73
C GLU A 49 10.87 -6.33 10.19
N SER A 50 11.54 -5.69 11.14
CA SER A 50 11.16 -5.67 12.56
C SER A 50 9.75 -5.15 12.81
N ASP A 51 9.23 -4.32 11.90
CA ASP A 51 7.95 -3.63 12.02
C ASP A 51 6.83 -4.45 11.36
N TYR A 52 7.15 -5.21 10.30
CA TYR A 52 6.19 -6.07 9.61
C TYR A 52 5.79 -7.29 10.46
N LEU A 53 6.76 -7.94 11.12
CA LEU A 53 6.52 -9.13 11.93
C LEU A 53 5.43 -8.95 13.01
N PRO A 54 5.45 -7.90 13.85
CA PRO A 54 4.39 -7.68 14.84
C PRO A 54 3.03 -7.39 14.18
N VAL A 55 3.00 -6.76 13.00
CA VAL A 55 1.74 -6.50 12.28
C VAL A 55 1.15 -7.81 11.74
N GLU A 56 1.97 -8.68 11.14
CA GLU A 56 1.56 -10.02 10.69
C GLU A 56 0.97 -10.84 11.85
N LEU A 57 1.66 -10.86 12.99
CA LEU A 57 1.24 -11.63 14.17
C LEU A 57 -0.08 -11.11 14.77
N GLN A 58 -0.27 -9.80 14.85
CA GLN A 58 -1.46 -9.20 15.45
C GLN A 58 -2.70 -9.31 14.54
N THR A 59 -2.50 -9.29 13.22
CA THR A 59 -3.60 -9.29 12.23
C THR A 59 -3.92 -10.68 11.66
N GLY A 60 -2.99 -11.62 11.80
CA GLY A 60 -3.03 -12.93 11.12
C GLY A 60 -2.84 -12.85 9.61
N LEU A 61 -2.38 -11.70 9.09
CA LEU A 61 -2.09 -11.51 7.67
C LEU A 61 -0.73 -12.09 7.29
N THR A 62 -0.61 -12.57 6.05
CA THR A 62 0.70 -12.92 5.50
C THR A 62 1.50 -11.65 5.18
N ARG A 63 2.83 -11.77 5.08
CA ARG A 63 3.72 -10.68 4.60
C ARG A 63 3.19 -10.01 3.34
N GLU A 64 2.78 -10.80 2.35
CA GLU A 64 2.26 -10.28 1.08
C GLU A 64 0.99 -9.46 1.30
N GLN A 65 0.07 -9.94 2.14
CA GLN A 65 -1.15 -9.22 2.45
C GLN A 65 -0.89 -7.93 3.24
N VAL A 66 0.06 -7.92 4.18
CA VAL A 66 0.47 -6.69 4.90
C VAL A 66 1.01 -5.64 3.92
N ILE A 67 1.83 -6.05 2.94
CA ILE A 67 2.31 -5.16 1.88
C ILE A 67 1.14 -4.66 1.03
N GLN A 68 0.21 -5.53 0.61
CA GLN A 68 -0.95 -5.11 -0.19
C GLN A 68 -1.88 -4.16 0.58
N VAL A 69 -2.07 -4.36 1.89
CA VAL A 69 -2.83 -3.42 2.74
C VAL A 69 -2.10 -2.09 2.85
N THR A 70 -0.77 -2.11 2.96
CA THR A 70 0.05 -0.88 2.95
C THR A 70 -0.15 -0.09 1.65
N GLU A 71 -0.04 -0.75 0.50
CA GLU A 71 -0.25 -0.14 -0.81
C GLU A 71 -1.69 0.39 -0.97
N TYR A 72 -2.67 -0.36 -0.47
CA TYR A 72 -4.07 0.05 -0.42
C TYR A 72 -4.27 1.34 0.40
N LYS A 73 -3.60 1.45 1.56
CA LYS A 73 -3.64 2.64 2.42
C LYS A 73 -2.97 3.84 1.76
N LEU A 74 -1.81 3.64 1.12
CA LEU A 74 -1.12 4.69 0.35
C LEU A 74 -1.99 5.20 -0.81
N ALA A 75 -2.64 4.31 -1.56
CA ALA A 75 -3.50 4.66 -2.68
C ALA A 75 -4.74 5.48 -2.28
N ARG A 76 -5.13 5.39 -0.99
CA ARG A 76 -6.25 6.11 -0.40
C ARG A 76 -5.84 7.35 0.37
N GLU A 77 -4.56 7.73 0.31
CA GLU A 77 -4.00 8.86 1.07
C GLU A 77 -4.14 8.67 2.59
N GLU A 78 -4.30 7.42 3.05
CA GLU A 78 -4.40 7.02 4.47
C GLU A 78 -3.02 6.67 5.07
N ALA A 79 -1.97 6.77 4.25
CA ALA A 79 -0.58 6.61 4.61
C ALA A 79 0.31 7.47 3.70
N VAL A 80 1.53 7.73 4.15
CA VAL A 80 2.57 8.43 3.37
C VAL A 80 3.86 7.63 3.36
N THR A 81 4.65 7.75 2.29
CA THR A 81 6.00 7.20 2.25
C THR A 81 6.97 8.09 3.03
N LEU A 82 7.91 7.47 3.74
CA LEU A 82 8.92 8.18 4.50
C LEU A 82 10.20 8.41 3.67
N PRO A 83 10.92 9.52 3.84
CA PRO A 83 12.18 9.80 3.13
C PRO A 83 13.28 8.73 3.31
N GLU A 84 13.34 8.12 4.50
CA GLU A 84 14.25 7.05 4.87
C GLU A 84 13.83 5.67 4.33
N GLY A 85 12.65 5.59 3.69
CA GLY A 85 12.01 4.35 3.27
C GLY A 85 10.92 3.90 4.25
N GLY A 86 10.01 3.06 3.76
CA GLY A 86 8.84 2.63 4.52
C GLY A 86 7.65 3.58 4.43
N VAL A 87 6.73 3.41 5.37
CA VAL A 87 5.44 4.11 5.40
C VAL A 87 5.07 4.57 6.80
N ARG A 88 4.32 5.67 6.88
CA ARG A 88 3.62 6.14 8.08
C ARG A 88 2.13 6.16 7.82
N LEU A 89 1.33 5.60 8.71
CA LEU A 89 -0.13 5.78 8.65
C LEU A 89 -0.50 7.20 9.09
N THR A 90 -1.54 7.75 8.45
CA THR A 90 -2.06 9.10 8.72
C THR A 90 -3.52 9.06 9.17
N THR A 91 -4.00 7.88 9.58
CA THR A 91 -5.39 7.63 9.99
C THR A 91 -5.47 7.07 11.40
N GLY A 92 -6.66 7.13 11.99
CA GLY A 92 -6.92 6.60 13.33
C GLY A 92 -6.05 7.27 14.40
N VAL A 93 -5.45 6.45 15.26
CA VAL A 93 -4.52 6.91 16.32
C VAL A 93 -3.25 7.54 15.73
N CYS A 94 -2.90 7.19 14.49
CA CYS A 94 -1.74 7.71 13.77
C CYS A 94 -2.01 8.99 12.97
N ALA A 95 -3.24 9.53 13.05
CA ALA A 95 -3.55 10.83 12.46
C ALA A 95 -2.80 11.94 13.22
N VAL A 96 -1.96 12.68 12.52
CA VAL A 96 -1.17 13.83 13.01
C VAL A 96 -1.53 15.11 12.27
#